data_AF-A0A1M6E228-F1
#
_entry.id   AF-A0A1M6E228-F1
#
_cell.length_a   1.000
_cell.length_b   1.000
_cell.length_c   1.000
_cell.angle_alpha   90.00
_cell.angle_beta   90.00
_cell.angle_gamma   90.00
#
_symmetry.space_group_name_H-M   'P 1'
#
loop_
_entity.id
_entity.type
_entity.pdbx_description
1 polymer ?
#
loop_
_entity_poly.entity_id
_entity_poly.type
_entity_poly.pdbx_seq_one_letter_code
_entity_poly.pdbx_strand_id
1 'polypeptide(L)'
;MRRMPRTLLGTLVASAVLVITGALTLALNAQPSASFGWYSYAPLTEAPLPLNGTILLTPASALGASLTVLGLIGFGVAAGFRLGRGRQ
;
A
#
# COMPACT_ATOMS: atom_id res chain seq x y z
N MET A 1 -30.15 -13.28 11.40
CA MET A 1 -29.01 -13.12 10.47
C MET A 1 -29.49 -12.39 9.21
N ARG A 2 -29.32 -11.06 9.11
CA ARG A 2 -29.64 -10.33 7.86
C ARG A 2 -28.67 -10.81 6.78
N ARG A 3 -29.18 -11.46 5.73
CA ARG A 3 -28.36 -11.94 4.61
C ARG A 3 -27.66 -10.75 3.98
N MET A 4 -26.33 -10.84 3.89
CA MET A 4 -25.50 -9.80 3.31
C MET A 4 -25.87 -9.66 1.83
N PRO A 5 -26.16 -8.45 1.31
CA PRO A 5 -26.43 -8.30 -0.12
C PRO A 5 -25.19 -8.73 -0.89
N ARG A 6 -25.39 -9.58 -1.92
CA ARG A 6 -24.30 -10.19 -2.71
C ARG A 6 -23.35 -9.14 -3.30
N THR A 7 -23.87 -7.96 -3.61
CA THR A 7 -23.13 -6.80 -4.12
C THR A 7 -22.13 -6.25 -3.09
N LEU A 8 -22.51 -6.20 -1.82
CA LEU A 8 -21.64 -5.70 -0.75
C LEU A 8 -20.54 -6.70 -0.39
N LEU A 9 -20.84 -8.00 -0.46
CA LEU A 9 -19.83 -9.04 -0.30
C LEU A 9 -18.84 -9.01 -1.48
N GLY A 10 -19.33 -8.86 -2.71
CA GLY A 10 -18.49 -8.74 -3.91
C GLY A 10 -17.54 -7.54 -3.85
N THR A 11 -18.03 -6.35 -3.47
CA THR A 11 -17.19 -5.15 -3.34
C THR A 11 -16.12 -5.29 -2.25
N LEU A 12 -16.45 -5.94 -1.14
CA LEU A 12 -15.52 -6.17 -0.04
C LEU A 12 -14.41 -7.14 -0.43
N VAL A 13 -14.76 -8.24 -1.11
CA VAL A 13 -13.79 -9.20 -1.66
C VAL A 13 -12.91 -8.55 -2.73
N ALA A 14 -13.50 -7.83 -3.69
CA ALA A 14 -12.74 -7.14 -4.74
C ALA A 14 -11.74 -6.12 -4.15
N SER A 15 -12.18 -5.35 -3.16
CA SER A 15 -11.32 -4.38 -2.47
C SER A 15 -10.18 -5.08 -1.72
N ALA A 16 -10.46 -6.18 -1.03
CA ALA A 16 -9.45 -6.97 -0.33
C ALA A 16 -8.41 -7.56 -1.31
N VAL A 17 -8.86 -8.09 -2.44
CA VAL A 17 -7.96 -8.57 -3.50
C VAL A 17 -7.07 -7.43 -4.00
N LEU A 18 -7.64 -6.25 -4.26
CA LEU A 18 -6.87 -5.07 -4.69
C LEU A 18 -5.78 -4.68 -3.68
N VAL A 19 -6.12 -4.67 -2.38
CA VAL A 19 -5.15 -4.40 -1.30
C VAL A 19 -4.02 -5.42 -1.30
N ILE A 20 -4.35 -6.71 -1.35
CA ILE A 20 -3.36 -7.79 -1.29
C ILE A 20 -2.44 -7.74 -2.52
N THR A 21 -3.00 -7.60 -3.72
CA THR A 21 -2.21 -7.52 -4.95
C THR A 21 -1.34 -6.27 -4.97
N GLY A 22 -1.87 -5.11 -4.57
CA GLY A 22 -1.10 -3.86 -4.47
C GLY A 22 0.04 -3.96 -3.44
N ALA A 23 -0.26 -4.53 -2.26
CA ALA A 23 0.73 -4.67 -1.19
C ALA A 23 1.85 -5.66 -1.58
N LEU A 24 1.49 -6.77 -2.22
CA LEU A 24 2.46 -7.74 -2.70
C LEU A 24 3.34 -7.17 -3.81
N THR A 25 2.75 -6.48 -4.79
CA THR A 25 3.52 -5.82 -5.86
C THR A 25 4.45 -4.74 -5.30
N LEU A 26 3.99 -3.95 -4.34
CA LEU A 26 4.82 -2.96 -3.65
C LEU A 26 5.98 -3.61 -2.89
N ALA A 27 5.71 -4.67 -2.11
CA ALA A 27 6.72 -5.36 -1.33
C ALA A 27 7.79 -6.05 -2.19
N LEU A 28 7.39 -6.66 -3.30
CA LEU A 28 8.31 -7.33 -4.23
C LEU A 28 9.15 -6.38 -5.07
N ASN A 29 8.69 -5.13 -5.25
CA ASN A 29 9.39 -4.12 -6.06
C ASN A 29 9.98 -2.98 -5.21
N ALA A 30 9.95 -3.10 -3.89
CA ALA A 30 10.56 -2.15 -2.98
C ALA A 30 12.09 -2.23 -3.11
N GLN A 31 12.72 -1.10 -3.46
CA GLN A 31 14.17 -0.98 -3.43
C GLN A 31 14.65 -1.02 -1.97
N PRO A 32 15.79 -1.67 -1.67
CA PRO A 32 16.40 -1.62 -0.35
C PRO A 32 16.60 -0.17 0.08
N SER A 33 16.01 0.21 1.21
CA SER A 33 16.23 1.54 1.79
C SER A 33 17.64 1.58 2.37
N ALA A 34 18.44 2.57 1.96
CA ALA A 34 19.73 2.81 2.59
C ALA A 34 19.49 3.15 4.07
N SER A 35 19.94 2.30 4.98
CA SER A 35 19.88 2.55 6.41
C SER A 35 21.07 3.41 6.82
N PHE A 36 20.78 4.63 7.27
CA PHE A 36 21.79 5.46 7.94
C PHE A 36 21.66 5.20 9.44
N GLY A 37 22.72 4.67 10.06
CA GLY A 37 22.79 4.49 11.51
C GLY A 37 22.79 5.84 12.23
N TRP A 38 22.42 5.86 13.51
CA TRP A 38 22.32 7.10 14.31
C TRP A 38 23.65 7.82 14.58
N TYR A 39 24.77 7.23 14.17
CA TYR A 39 26.10 7.81 14.16
C TYR A 39 26.59 7.98 12.73
N SER A 40 26.44 9.17 12.16
CA SER A 40 26.95 9.49 10.83
C SER A 40 28.45 9.80 10.88
N TYR A 41 29.31 8.80 10.70
CA TYR A 41 30.64 9.08 10.14
C TYR A 41 30.45 9.34 8.66
N ALA A 42 30.82 10.54 8.20
CA ALA A 42 30.76 10.91 6.81
C ALA A 42 31.54 9.88 5.97
N PRO A 43 30.93 9.22 4.96
CA PRO A 43 31.69 8.39 4.06
C PRO A 43 32.63 9.28 3.25
N LEU A 44 33.94 9.10 3.46
CA LEU A 44 34.97 9.66 2.60
C LEU A 44 34.75 9.16 1.17
N THR A 45 34.73 10.13 0.27
CA THR A 45 34.54 10.12 -1.18
C THR A 45 35.24 8.96 -1.89
N GLU A 46 34.51 7.94 -2.40
CA GLU A 46 34.90 7.08 -3.53
C GLU A 46 33.70 6.28 -4.12
N ALA A 47 32.46 6.69 -3.85
CA ALA A 47 31.26 6.08 -4.47
C ALA A 47 30.42 7.17 -5.12
N PRO A 48 29.87 6.94 -6.33
CA PRO A 48 29.03 7.93 -7.00
C PRO A 48 27.90 8.31 -6.04
N LEU A 49 27.74 9.62 -5.80
CA LEU A 49 26.62 10.16 -5.03
C LEU A 49 25.34 9.44 -5.49
N PRO A 50 24.71 8.58 -4.66
CA PRO A 50 23.34 8.19 -4.97
C PRO A 50 22.55 9.50 -4.97
N LEU A 51 21.62 9.67 -5.91
CA LEU A 51 20.77 10.85 -6.08
C LEU A 51 20.02 11.15 -4.76
N ASN A 52 20.68 11.84 -3.83
CA ASN A 52 20.48 11.78 -2.38
C ASN A 52 19.31 12.67 -1.94
N GLY A 53 18.10 12.25 -2.31
CA GLY A 53 16.87 12.97 -1.98
C GLY A 53 15.66 12.54 -2.80
N THR A 54 15.86 11.74 -3.85
CA THR A 54 14.75 11.23 -4.68
C THR A 54 14.50 9.78 -4.30
N ILE A 55 13.39 9.50 -3.61
CA ILE A 55 12.88 8.13 -3.51
C ILE A 55 12.59 7.70 -4.95
N LEU A 56 13.42 6.83 -5.52
CA LEU A 56 13.23 6.32 -6.86
C LEU A 56 12.07 5.32 -6.84
N LEU A 57 10.84 5.85 -6.86
CA LEU A 57 9.63 5.05 -7.03
C LEU A 57 9.71 4.44 -8.44
N THR A 58 10.01 3.15 -8.50
CA THR A 58 9.89 2.40 -9.76
C THR A 58 8.43 2.43 -10.21
N PRO A 59 8.12 2.45 -11.52
CA PRO A 59 6.73 2.42 -11.99
C PRO A 59 5.91 1.28 -11.37
N ALA A 60 6.54 0.12 -11.14
CA ALA A 60 5.92 -1.02 -10.46
C ALA A 60 5.56 -0.71 -8.99
N SER A 61 6.45 -0.06 -8.23
CA SER A 61 6.16 0.37 -6.86
C SER A 61 5.06 1.43 -6.79
N ALA A 62 5.04 2.38 -7.75
CA ALA A 62 3.98 3.39 -7.84
C ALA A 62 2.60 2.75 -8.14
N LEU A 63 2.57 1.76 -9.04
CA LEU A 63 1.36 0.98 -9.33
C LEU A 63 0.89 0.18 -8.12
N GLY A 64 1.81 -0.53 -7.45
CA GLY A 64 1.49 -1.30 -6.25
C GLY A 64 0.90 -0.43 -5.14
N ALA A 65 1.53 0.70 -4.85
CA ALA A 65 1.03 1.68 -3.89
C ALA A 65 -0.37 2.21 -4.27
N SER A 66 -0.58 2.55 -5.55
CA SER A 66 -1.88 3.05 -6.04
C SER A 66 -2.99 2.01 -5.87
N LEU A 67 -2.72 0.74 -6.21
CA LEU A 67 -3.66 -0.37 -6.02
C LEU A 67 -3.99 -0.59 -4.54
N THR A 68 -2.99 -0.53 -3.65
CA THR A 68 -3.21 -0.65 -2.21
C THR A 68 -4.10 0.47 -1.69
N VAL A 69 -3.85 1.72 -2.07
CA VAL A 69 -4.65 2.87 -1.63
C VAL A 69 -6.10 2.75 -2.11
N LEU A 70 -6.31 2.44 -3.39
CA LEU A 70 -7.65 2.25 -3.94
C LEU A 70 -8.41 1.11 -3.26
N GLY A 71 -7.72 0.00 -2.99
CA GLY A 71 -8.28 -1.13 -2.26
C GLY A 71 -8.68 -0.77 -0.83
N LEU A 72 -7.84 -0.01 -0.12
CA LEU A 72 -8.12 0.43 1.25
C LEU A 72 -9.32 1.39 1.31
N ILE A 73 -9.42 2.31 0.36
CA ILE A 73 -10.58 3.22 0.25
C ILE A 73 -11.86 2.41 0.03
N GLY A 74 -11.87 1.51 -0.96
CA GLY A 74 -13.03 0.67 -1.25
C GLY A 74 -13.43 -0.22 -0.07
N PHE A 75 -12.44 -0.82 0.59
CA PHE A 75 -12.65 -1.66 1.77
C PHE A 75 -13.22 -0.84 2.94
N GLY A 76 -12.67 0.34 3.21
CA GLY A 76 -13.14 1.24 4.27
C GLY A 76 -14.58 1.69 4.05
N VAL A 77 -14.95 2.06 2.83
CA VAL A 77 -16.34 2.42 2.48
C VAL A 77 -17.28 1.24 2.67
N ALA A 78 -16.94 0.05 2.15
CA ALA A 78 -17.79 -1.14 2.27
C ALA A 78 -17.94 -1.60 3.72
N ALA A 79 -16.85 -1.58 4.50
CA ALA A 79 -16.85 -1.92 5.92
C ALA A 79 -17.66 -0.90 6.73
N GLY A 80 -17.46 0.40 6.50
CA GLY A 80 -18.20 1.48 7.14
C GLY A 80 -19.70 1.42 6.86
N PHE A 81 -20.10 1.15 5.61
CA PHE A 81 -21.51 0.99 5.24
C PHE A 81 -22.17 -0.20 5.95
N ARG A 82 -21.45 -1.32 6.12
CA ARG A 82 -21.93 -2.47 6.88
C ARG A 82 -22.10 -2.14 8.37
N LEU A 83 -21.10 -1.52 8.98
CA LEU A 83 -21.12 -1.15 10.39
C LEU A 83 -22.23 -0.13 10.70
N GLY A 84 -22.44 0.84 9.82
CA GLY A 84 -23.51 1.84 9.95
C GLY A 84 -24.91 1.23 9.85
N ARG A 85 -25.14 0.31 8.91
CA ARG A 85 -26.43 -0.41 8.78
C ARG A 85 -26.74 -1.39 9.91
N GLY A 86 -25.75 -1.78 10.71
CA GLY A 86 -25.94 -2.63 11.88
C GLY A 86 -26.33 -1.87 13.15
N ARG A 87 -26.20 -0.53 13.14
CA ARG A 87 -26.50 0.35 14.28
C ARG A 87 -27.83 1.12 14.14
N GLN A 88 -28.47 1.04 12.98
CA GLN A 88 -29.85 1.49 12.73
C GLN A 88 -30.79 0.30 12.73
#